data_AF-A0A6J8C7F8-F1
#
_entry.id   AF-A0A6J8C7F8-F1
#
_cell.length_a   1.000
_cell.length_b   1.000
_cell.length_c   1.000
_cell.angle_alpha   90.00
_cell.angle_beta   90.00
_cell.angle_gamma   90.00
#
_symmetry.space_group_name_H-M   'P 1'
#
loop_
_entity.id
_entity.type
_entity.pdbx_description
1 polymer ?
#
loop_
_entity_poly.entity_id
_entity_poly.type
_entity_poly.pdbx_seq_one_letter_code
_entity_poly.pdbx_strand_id
1 'polypeptide(L)'
;MTEIVDLKTALILHGQKYEKSALSKYEHDFGRSPVNCGINVSKSHPFIAAFPDGIINDTVVEVKCPFVANDKMISPKTIPFLLYNDGKLMLNESHNYYYQVQGQMFCTNLKNCHFVVFTLQEVQYIHIKRDDIFIQNMVEKLEDFIKLISERLFFKNFCIKIMINIYLNEKY
;
A
#
# COMPACT_ATOMS: atom_id res chain seq x y z
N MET A 1 -17.50 20.77 3.26
CA MET A 1 -16.23 20.44 3.92
C MET A 1 -16.39 19.06 4.52
N THR A 2 -15.77 18.04 3.93
CA THR A 2 -15.65 16.72 4.57
C THR A 2 -14.70 16.87 5.75
N GLU A 3 -15.18 16.64 6.96
CA GLU A 3 -14.29 16.48 8.12
C GLU A 3 -13.37 15.30 7.83
N ILE A 4 -12.06 15.57 7.76
CA ILE A 4 -11.06 14.52 7.71
C ILE A 4 -11.08 13.88 9.10
N VAL A 5 -11.70 12.71 9.21
CA VAL A 5 -11.66 11.91 10.43
C VAL A 5 -10.23 11.38 10.57
N ASP A 6 -9.49 11.96 11.53
CA ASP A 6 -8.14 11.52 11.89
C ASP A 6 -8.25 10.19 12.68
N LEU A 7 -8.25 9.08 11.93
CA LEU A 7 -8.36 7.72 12.47
C LEU A 7 -7.08 7.34 13.22
N LYS A 8 -7.04 7.59 14.54
CA LYS A 8 -5.94 7.19 15.42
C LYS A 8 -6.25 5.91 16.17
N THR A 9 -5.85 4.78 15.61
CA THR A 9 -5.91 3.49 16.29
C THR A 9 -4.56 3.13 16.92
N ALA A 10 -4.57 2.28 17.96
CA ALA A 10 -3.34 1.79 18.58
C ALA A 10 -2.39 1.10 17.57
N LEU A 11 -2.95 0.43 16.56
CA LEU A 11 -2.19 -0.22 15.48
C LEU A 11 -1.43 0.80 14.62
N ILE A 12 -2.08 1.90 14.25
CA ILE A 12 -1.48 2.97 13.42
C ILE A 12 -0.38 3.68 14.21
N LEU A 13 -0.67 4.08 15.45
CA LEU A 13 0.29 4.76 16.32
C LEU A 13 1.52 3.90 16.60
N HIS A 14 1.34 2.58 16.70
CA HIS A 14 2.43 1.64 16.87
C HIS A 14 3.35 1.58 15.65
N GLY A 15 2.78 1.47 14.44
CA GLY A 15 3.55 1.52 13.20
C GLY A 15 4.39 2.80 13.12
N GLN A 16 3.75 3.96 13.29
CA GLN A 16 4.42 5.26 13.28
C GLN A 16 5.55 5.37 14.31
N LYS A 17 5.38 4.76 15.50
CA LYS A 17 6.39 4.77 16.55
C LYS A 17 7.65 3.99 16.16
N TYR A 18 7.49 2.79 15.59
CA TYR A 18 8.60 1.86 15.36
C TYR A 18 9.16 1.87 13.94
N GLU A 19 8.48 2.48 12.98
CA GLU A 19 8.96 2.64 11.60
C GLU A 19 10.35 3.29 11.56
N LYS A 20 10.58 4.36 12.32
CA LYS A 20 11.89 5.01 12.42
C LYS A 20 12.98 4.09 12.96
N SER A 21 12.66 3.27 13.96
CA SER A 21 13.59 2.28 14.50
C SER A 21 13.91 1.19 13.47
N ALA A 22 12.90 0.72 12.73
CA ALA A 22 13.07 -0.27 11.68
C ALA A 22 13.94 0.26 10.52
N LEU A 23 13.70 1.50 10.07
CA LEU A 23 14.51 2.16 9.04
C LEU A 23 15.94 2.44 9.51
N SER A 24 16.13 2.84 10.77
CA SER A 24 17.47 3.03 11.34
C SER A 24 18.25 1.71 11.39
N LYS A 25 17.57 0.60 11.75
CA LYS A 25 18.15 -0.73 11.74
C LYS A 25 18.48 -1.18 10.31
N TYR A 26 17.59 -0.92 9.37
CA TYR A 26 17.84 -1.15 7.94
C TYR A 26 19.07 -0.37 7.46
N GLU A 27 19.18 0.92 7.78
CA GLU A 27 20.34 1.74 7.40
C GLU A 27 21.64 1.20 7.97
N HIS A 28 21.65 0.78 9.24
CA HIS A 28 22.79 0.14 9.87
C HIS A 28 23.21 -1.15 9.14
N ASP A 29 22.26 -2.01 8.77
CA ASP A 29 22.54 -3.34 8.20
C ASP A 29 22.89 -3.27 6.70
N PHE A 30 22.35 -2.30 5.95
CA PHE A 30 22.62 -2.11 4.52
C PHE A 30 23.62 -0.97 4.22
N GLY A 31 24.07 -0.24 5.23
CA GLY A 31 25.04 0.86 5.14
C GLY A 31 24.53 2.13 4.46
N ARG A 32 23.22 2.23 4.20
CA ARG A 32 22.57 3.35 3.51
C ARG A 32 21.11 3.49 3.93
N SER A 33 20.66 4.73 4.12
CA SER A 33 19.27 5.06 4.43
C SER A 33 18.38 5.03 3.19
N PRO A 34 17.18 4.42 3.24
CA PRO A 34 16.15 4.61 2.23
C PRO A 34 15.69 6.08 2.17
N VAL A 35 15.51 6.61 0.96
CA VAL A 35 15.03 7.97 0.76
C VAL A 35 13.50 7.98 0.77
N ASN A 36 12.90 8.84 1.59
CA ASN A 36 11.46 9.10 1.54
C ASN A 36 11.13 9.82 0.22
N CYS A 37 10.25 9.21 -0.58
CA CYS A 37 9.86 9.70 -1.91
C CYS A 37 8.43 10.24 -1.96
N GLY A 38 7.69 10.24 -0.85
CA GLY A 38 6.30 10.67 -0.80
C GLY A 38 5.38 9.86 -1.73
N ILE A 39 4.42 10.54 -2.33
CA ILE A 39 3.44 9.92 -3.23
C ILE A 39 4.05 9.65 -4.60
N ASN A 40 3.88 8.43 -5.09
CA ASN A 40 4.25 8.01 -6.43
C ASN A 40 2.97 7.72 -7.20
N VAL A 41 2.65 8.55 -8.19
CA VAL A 41 1.47 8.39 -9.04
C VAL A 41 1.86 7.67 -10.32
N SER A 42 1.10 6.63 -10.69
CA SER A 42 1.34 5.93 -11.95
C SER A 42 1.12 6.86 -13.14
N LYS A 43 2.11 6.91 -14.05
CA LYS A 43 2.04 7.75 -15.26
C LYS A 43 0.98 7.25 -16.25
N SER A 44 0.79 5.94 -16.33
CA SER A 44 -0.18 5.32 -17.24
C SER A 44 -1.59 5.27 -16.63
N HIS A 45 -1.69 5.18 -15.30
CA HIS A 45 -2.96 5.08 -14.59
C HIS A 45 -3.01 6.11 -13.45
N PRO A 46 -3.26 7.40 -13.73
CA PRO A 46 -3.14 8.49 -12.75
C PRO A 46 -4.07 8.38 -11.53
N PHE A 47 -5.08 7.51 -11.58
CA PHE A 47 -5.94 7.18 -10.45
C PHE A 47 -5.31 6.19 -9.46
N ILE A 48 -4.14 5.64 -9.78
CA ILE A 48 -3.36 4.75 -8.92
C ILE A 48 -2.13 5.50 -8.40
N ALA A 49 -2.00 5.54 -7.09
CA ALA A 49 -0.83 6.10 -6.42
C ALA A 49 -0.42 5.23 -5.23
N ALA A 50 0.86 5.28 -4.89
CA ALA A 50 1.43 4.53 -3.78
C ALA A 50 2.37 5.40 -2.94
N PHE A 51 2.47 5.08 -1.66
CA PHE A 51 3.41 5.67 -0.72
C PHE A 51 4.33 4.58 -0.19
N PRO A 52 5.53 4.40 -0.78
CA PRO A 52 6.59 3.62 -0.17
C PRO A 52 7.12 4.26 1.11
N ASP A 53 7.53 3.46 2.08
CA ASP A 53 8.24 3.97 3.27
C ASP A 53 9.65 4.48 2.91
N GLY A 54 10.25 3.93 1.85
CA GLY A 54 11.45 4.48 1.24
C GLY A 54 11.84 3.84 -0.09
N ILE A 55 12.83 4.43 -0.76
CA ILE A 55 13.46 3.87 -1.96
C ILE A 55 14.98 3.91 -1.79
N ILE A 56 15.66 2.84 -2.18
CA ILE A 56 17.12 2.73 -2.19
C ILE A 56 17.61 1.93 -3.39
N ASN A 57 18.53 2.49 -4.19
CA ASN A 57 19.16 1.85 -5.36
C ASN A 57 18.14 1.01 -6.20
N ASP A 58 17.05 1.65 -6.65
CA ASP A 58 15.99 1.01 -7.45
C ASP A 58 15.20 -0.11 -6.74
N THR A 59 15.18 -0.11 -5.41
CA THR A 59 14.43 -1.04 -4.57
C THR A 59 13.49 -0.27 -3.66
N VAL A 60 12.23 -0.67 -3.67
CA VAL A 60 11.22 -0.19 -2.71
C VAL A 60 11.55 -0.74 -1.32
N VAL A 61 11.35 0.06 -0.28
CA VAL A 61 11.40 -0.39 1.12
C VAL A 61 10.01 -0.18 1.70
N GLU A 62 9.45 -1.24 2.24
CA GLU A 62 8.14 -1.24 2.91
C GLU A 62 8.30 -1.89 4.28
N VAL A 63 7.93 -1.17 5.34
CA VAL A 63 8.12 -1.53 6.73
C VAL A 63 6.79 -1.94 7.36
N LYS A 64 6.79 -3.06 8.08
CA LYS A 64 5.69 -3.47 8.94
C LYS A 64 6.19 -3.77 10.35
N CYS A 65 5.56 -3.11 11.32
CA CYS A 65 5.73 -3.35 12.75
C CYS A 65 4.45 -3.99 13.32
N PRO A 66 4.34 -5.33 13.38
CA PRO A 66 3.11 -5.99 13.79
C PRO A 66 2.85 -5.82 15.29
N PHE A 67 1.83 -5.02 15.64
CA PHE A 67 1.45 -4.69 17.02
C PHE A 67 1.36 -5.89 17.95
N VAL A 68 0.64 -6.95 17.54
CA VAL A 68 0.35 -8.14 18.36
C VAL A 68 1.59 -9.04 18.57
N ALA A 69 2.58 -8.93 17.69
CA ALA A 69 3.80 -9.73 17.71
C ALA A 69 5.05 -8.90 17.99
N ASN A 70 4.89 -7.67 18.46
CA ASN A 70 5.98 -6.70 18.60
C ASN A 70 7.08 -7.17 19.56
N ASP A 71 6.78 -8.03 20.52
CA ASP A 71 7.73 -8.60 21.49
C ASP A 71 8.10 -10.06 21.18
N LYS A 72 7.70 -10.57 20.01
CA LYS A 72 7.89 -11.97 19.60
C LYS A 72 8.90 -12.11 18.48
N MET A 73 9.47 -13.31 18.36
CA MET A 73 10.23 -13.71 17.17
C MET A 73 9.32 -13.76 15.95
N ILE A 74 9.89 -13.42 14.80
CA ILE A 74 9.22 -13.36 13.50
C ILE A 74 9.08 -14.77 12.95
N SER A 75 7.84 -15.23 12.80
CA SER A 75 7.53 -16.51 12.17
C SER A 75 6.10 -16.51 11.66
N PRO A 76 5.71 -17.43 10.76
CA PRO A 76 4.33 -17.62 10.35
C PRO A 76 3.36 -17.93 11.51
N LYS A 77 3.86 -18.48 12.63
CA LYS A 77 3.04 -18.75 13.82
C LYS A 77 2.66 -17.48 14.58
N THR A 78 3.55 -16.48 14.57
CA THR A 78 3.37 -15.21 15.30
C THR A 78 2.79 -14.12 14.41
N ILE A 79 3.05 -14.19 13.10
CA ILE A 79 2.73 -13.17 12.11
C ILE A 79 2.01 -13.84 10.93
N PRO A 80 0.67 -13.80 10.88
CA PRO A 80 -0.14 -14.57 9.92
C PRO A 80 0.01 -14.19 8.45
N PHE A 81 0.57 -13.00 8.15
CA PHE A 81 0.84 -12.59 6.77
C PHE A 81 2.13 -13.19 6.22
N LEU A 82 2.89 -13.93 7.02
CA LEU A 82 4.10 -14.63 6.59
C LEU A 82 3.84 -16.12 6.43
N LEU A 83 4.60 -16.76 5.54
CA LEU A 83 4.60 -18.21 5.35
C LEU A 83 6.03 -18.71 5.12
N TYR A 84 6.21 -20.02 5.28
CA TYR A 84 7.42 -20.70 4.80
C TYR A 84 7.11 -21.36 3.46
N ASN A 85 7.98 -21.14 2.48
CA ASN A 85 7.99 -21.87 1.22
C ASN A 85 9.41 -22.40 1.00
N ASP A 86 9.56 -23.72 0.86
CA ASP A 86 10.86 -24.40 0.75
C ASP A 86 11.88 -23.95 1.83
N GLY A 87 11.42 -23.80 3.07
CA GLY A 87 12.24 -23.37 4.20
C GLY A 87 12.60 -21.88 4.21
N LYS A 88 12.20 -21.10 3.21
CA LYS A 88 12.40 -19.65 3.14
C LYS A 88 11.17 -18.90 3.66
N LEU A 89 11.40 -17.92 4.52
CA LEU A 89 10.35 -17.01 5.00
C LEU A 89 9.93 -16.06 3.86
N MET A 90 8.64 -16.02 3.57
CA MET A 90 8.06 -15.21 2.49
C MET A 90 6.79 -14.49 2.96
N LEU A 91 6.45 -13.40 2.27
CA LEU A 91 5.16 -12.76 2.41
C LEU A 91 4.10 -13.63 1.71
N ASN A 92 2.96 -13.85 2.36
CA ASN A 92 1.84 -14.55 1.74
C ASN A 92 1.29 -13.71 0.58
N GLU A 93 1.37 -14.25 -0.64
CA GLU A 93 0.94 -13.56 -1.86
C GLU A 93 -0.58 -13.30 -1.92
N SER A 94 -1.36 -14.05 -1.13
CA SER A 94 -2.80 -13.80 -0.97
C SER A 94 -3.11 -12.66 0.02
N HIS A 95 -2.13 -12.17 0.78
CA HIS A 95 -2.32 -11.14 1.78
C HIS A 95 -2.31 -9.73 1.18
N ASN A 96 -3.09 -8.80 1.74
CA ASN A 96 -3.21 -7.41 1.26
C ASN A 96 -1.88 -6.67 1.12
N TYR A 97 -0.88 -6.98 1.96
CA TYR A 97 0.45 -6.39 1.85
C TYR A 97 1.19 -6.78 0.57
N TYR A 98 0.91 -7.95 -0.01
CA TYR A 98 1.49 -8.32 -1.30
C TYR A 98 0.94 -7.42 -2.42
N TYR A 99 -0.37 -7.19 -2.43
CA TYR A 99 -1.01 -6.22 -3.33
C TYR A 99 -0.42 -4.81 -3.14
N GLN A 100 -0.23 -4.37 -1.90
CA GLN A 100 0.38 -3.07 -1.60
C GLN A 100 1.78 -2.95 -2.21
N VAL A 101 2.65 -3.93 -1.98
CA VAL A 101 4.04 -3.93 -2.46
C VAL A 101 4.10 -4.01 -3.99
N GLN A 102 3.28 -4.85 -4.62
CA GLN A 102 3.18 -4.91 -6.09
C GLN A 102 2.67 -3.59 -6.66
N GLY A 103 1.70 -2.92 -6.01
CA GLY A 103 1.23 -1.59 -6.38
C GLY A 103 2.28 -0.49 -6.22
N GLN A 104 3.12 -0.55 -5.19
CA GLN A 104 4.26 0.36 -5.02
C GLN A 104 5.29 0.19 -6.13
N MET A 105 5.65 -1.05 -6.46
CA MET A 105 6.54 -1.36 -7.59
C MET A 105 5.94 -0.92 -8.92
N PHE A 106 4.61 -1.06 -9.10
CA PHE A 106 3.90 -0.53 -10.26
C PHE A 106 4.04 0.99 -10.39
N CYS A 107 3.73 1.75 -9.35
CA CYS A 107 3.75 3.21 -9.38
C CYS A 107 5.15 3.79 -9.53
N THR A 108 6.15 3.15 -8.93
CA THR A 108 7.56 3.59 -8.97
C THR A 108 8.32 3.07 -10.19
N ASN A 109 7.74 2.12 -10.94
CA ASN A 109 8.39 1.36 -12.00
C ASN A 109 9.68 0.63 -11.56
N LEU A 110 9.73 0.22 -10.28
CA LEU A 110 10.83 -0.54 -9.70
C LEU A 110 10.54 -2.04 -9.76
N LYS A 111 11.60 -2.85 -9.69
CA LYS A 111 11.52 -4.31 -9.89
C LYS A 111 11.62 -5.12 -8.59
N ASN A 112 12.06 -4.47 -7.52
CA ASN A 112 12.38 -5.12 -6.26
C ASN A 112 11.77 -4.36 -5.10
N CYS A 113 11.41 -5.09 -4.06
CA CYS A 113 11.04 -4.55 -2.76
C CYS A 113 11.76 -5.32 -1.64
N HIS A 114 12.30 -4.59 -0.67
CA HIS A 114 12.65 -5.10 0.64
C HIS A 114 11.48 -4.87 1.58
N PHE A 115 10.74 -5.94 1.85
CA PHE A 115 9.68 -5.94 2.83
C PHE A 115 10.28 -6.23 4.21
N VAL A 116 10.34 -5.19 5.04
CA VAL A 116 10.96 -5.18 6.35
C VAL A 116 9.90 -5.51 7.39
N VAL A 117 10.08 -6.63 8.09
CA VAL A 117 9.26 -6.96 9.25
C VAL A 117 10.09 -6.70 10.50
N PHE A 118 9.64 -5.79 11.35
CA PHE A 118 10.37 -5.37 12.54
C PHE A 118 9.58 -5.68 13.81
N THR A 119 10.21 -6.38 14.74
CA THR A 119 9.76 -6.52 16.14
C THR A 119 10.88 -6.04 17.06
N LEU A 120 10.59 -5.91 18.36
CA LEU A 120 11.61 -5.60 19.37
C LEU A 120 12.64 -6.72 19.55
N GLN A 121 12.34 -7.94 19.08
CA GLN A 121 13.26 -9.08 19.20
C GLN A 121 14.19 -9.19 18.00
N GLU A 122 13.69 -8.92 16.79
CA GLU A 122 14.46 -9.08 15.56
C GLU A 122 13.88 -8.29 14.38
N VAL A 123 14.65 -8.27 13.29
CA VAL A 123 14.24 -7.73 12.00
C VAL A 123 14.43 -8.81 10.93
N GLN A 124 13.47 -8.91 10.02
CA GLN A 124 13.55 -9.80 8.85
C GLN A 124 13.36 -8.98 7.57
N TYR A 125 14.22 -9.25 6.58
CA TYR A 125 14.20 -8.60 5.28
C TYR A 125 13.74 -9.60 4.23
N ILE A 126 12.50 -9.46 3.77
CA ILE A 126 11.92 -10.34 2.76
C ILE A 126 12.03 -9.66 1.40
N HIS A 127 12.83 -10.25 0.52
CA HIS A 127 12.98 -9.75 -0.85
C HIS A 127 11.79 -10.21 -1.70
N ILE A 128 11.04 -9.26 -2.23
CA ILE A 128 9.89 -9.46 -3.10
C ILE A 128 10.23 -8.92 -4.48
N LYS A 129 9.97 -9.72 -5.52
CA LYS A 129 10.14 -9.30 -6.91
C LYS A 129 8.82 -8.82 -7.46
N ARG A 130 8.92 -7.88 -8.40
CA ARG A 130 7.80 -7.46 -9.22
C ARG A 130 7.22 -8.64 -10.00
N ASP A 131 5.90 -8.78 -9.93
CA ASP A 131 5.13 -9.74 -10.70
C ASP A 131 4.18 -8.97 -11.63
N ASP A 132 4.59 -8.83 -12.89
CA ASP A 132 3.81 -8.10 -13.89
C ASP A 132 2.46 -8.74 -14.21
N ILE A 133 2.35 -10.07 -14.11
CA ILE A 133 1.09 -10.78 -14.35
C ILE A 133 0.11 -10.46 -13.21
N PHE A 134 0.58 -10.54 -11.97
CA PHE A 134 -0.22 -10.17 -10.80
C PHE A 134 -0.63 -8.70 -10.85
N ILE A 135 0.31 -7.80 -11.17
CA ILE A 135 0.04 -6.37 -11.29
C ILE A 135 -1.01 -6.10 -12.38
N GLN A 136 -0.89 -6.72 -13.55
CA GLN A 136 -1.85 -6.54 -14.63
C GLN A 136 -3.27 -6.93 -14.19
N ASN A 137 -3.42 -8.12 -13.58
CA ASN A 137 -4.71 -8.58 -13.04
C ASN A 137 -5.28 -7.64 -11.96
N MET A 138 -4.42 -7.03 -11.14
CA MET A 138 -4.82 -6.04 -10.14
C MET A 138 -5.27 -4.72 -10.79
N VAL A 139 -4.52 -4.23 -11.77
CA VAL A 139 -4.81 -2.97 -12.48
C VAL A 139 -6.13 -3.07 -13.25
N GLU A 140 -6.38 -4.17 -13.96
CA GLU A 140 -7.65 -4.39 -14.69
C GLU A 140 -8.86 -4.28 -13.76
N LYS A 141 -8.80 -4.88 -12.57
CA LYS A 141 -9.87 -4.77 -11.56
C LYS A 141 -10.06 -3.33 -11.05
N LEU A 142 -8.97 -2.56 -10.94
CA LEU A 142 -9.03 -1.16 -10.54
C LEU A 142 -9.61 -0.28 -11.65
N GLU A 143 -9.31 -0.58 -12.92
CA GLU A 143 -9.91 0.10 -14.07
C GLU A 143 -11.42 -0.11 -14.11
N ASP A 144 -11.88 -1.35 -13.95
CA ASP A 144 -13.31 -1.67 -13.86
C ASP A 144 -13.99 -0.90 -12.71
N PHE A 145 -13.34 -0.87 -11.54
CA PHE A 145 -13.84 -0.13 -10.39
C PHE A 145 -13.96 1.38 -10.66
N ILE A 146 -12.93 2.00 -11.26
CA ILE A 146 -12.93 3.43 -11.60
C ILE A 146 -13.96 3.73 -12.67
N LYS A 147 -14.14 2.85 -13.66
CA LYS A 147 -15.18 2.98 -14.68
C LYS A 147 -16.56 3.00 -14.04
N LEU A 148 -16.85 2.04 -13.15
CA LEU A 148 -18.13 1.97 -12.43
C LEU A 148 -18.40 3.22 -11.58
N ILE A 149 -17.38 3.74 -10.89
CA ILE A 149 -17.51 5.00 -10.12
C ILE A 149 -17.78 6.18 -11.06
N SER A 150 -17.03 6.29 -12.14
CA SER A 150 -17.12 7.39 -13.10
C SER A 150 -18.51 7.43 -13.75
N GLU A 151 -19.03 6.28 -14.16
CA GLU A 151 -20.39 6.13 -14.69
C GLU A 151 -21.43 6.57 -13.65
N ARG A 152 -21.36 6.07 -12.41
CA ARG A 152 -22.30 6.46 -11.34
C ARG A 152 -22.27 7.96 -11.05
N LEU A 153 -21.09 8.57 -10.98
CA LEU A 153 -20.94 10.01 -10.75
C LEU A 153 -21.51 10.81 -11.93
N PHE A 154 -21.26 10.37 -13.17
CA PHE A 154 -21.81 11.00 -14.36
C PHE A 154 -23.35 10.93 -14.36
N PHE A 155 -23.94 9.76 -14.13
CA PHE A 155 -25.39 9.59 -14.05
C PHE A 155 -26.01 10.43 -12.94
N LYS A 156 -25.41 10.45 -11.75
CA LYS A 156 -25.90 11.28 -10.64
C LYS A 156 -25.91 12.77 -11.02
N ASN A 157 -24.83 13.27 -11.60
CA ASN A 157 -24.73 14.67 -12.02
C ASN A 157 -25.68 15.00 -13.19
N PHE A 158 -25.88 14.07 -14.11
CA PHE A 158 -26.82 14.21 -15.23
C PHE A 158 -28.28 14.25 -14.75
N CYS A 159 -28.68 13.32 -13.88
CA CYS A 159 -30.02 13.28 -13.30
C CYS A 159 -30.32 14.53 -12.46
N ILE A 160 -29.36 15.02 -11.66
CA ILE A 160 -29.51 16.28 -10.91
C ILE A 160 -29.76 17.45 -11.87
N LYS A 161 -29.02 17.55 -12.99
CA LYS A 161 -29.25 18.59 -13.99
C LYS A 161 -30.63 18.50 -14.64
N ILE A 162 -31.11 17.30 -14.97
CA ILE A 162 -32.46 17.10 -15.52
C ILE A 162 -33.52 17.50 -14.48
N MET A 163 -33.40 17.04 -13.23
CA MET A 163 -34.36 17.38 -12.18
C MET A 163 -34.43 18.88 -11.90
N ILE A 164 -33.27 19.56 -11.89
CA ILE A 164 -33.23 21.02 -11.77
C ILE A 164 -33.93 21.68 -12.97
N ASN A 165 -33.66 21.23 -14.20
CA ASN A 165 -34.31 21.78 -15.39
C ASN A 165 -35.83 21.55 -15.40
N ILE A 166 -36.32 20.38 -14.99
CA ILE A 166 -37.76 20.11 -14.85
C ILE A 166 -38.36 21.03 -13.80
N TYR A 167 -37.75 21.11 -12.61
CA TYR A 167 -38.26 21.95 -11.51
C TYR A 167 -38.29 23.45 -11.87
N LEU A 168 -37.33 23.94 -12.65
CA LEU A 168 -37.30 25.33 -13.11
C LEU A 168 -38.31 25.61 -14.23
N ASN A 169 -38.59 24.63 -15.09
CA ASN A 169 -39.54 24.77 -16.20
C ASN A 169 -41.01 24.55 -15.80
N GLU A 170 -41.30 23.88 -14.68
CA GLU A 170 -42.66 23.74 -14.13
C GLU A 170 -43.13 24.96 -13.30
N LYS A 171 -42.29 25.99 -13.13
CA LYS A 171 -42.59 27.20 -12.34
C LYS A 171 -43.05 28.41 -13.15
N TYR A 172 -43.40 28.25 -14.42
CA TYR A 172 -43.95 29.31 -15.28
C TYR A 172 -45.26 28.89 -15.94
#